data_AF-A0A832EV84-F1
#
_entry.id   AF-A0A832EV84-F1
#
_cell.length_a   1.000
_cell.length_b   1.000
_cell.length_c   1.000
_cell.angle_alpha   90.00
_cell.angle_beta   90.00
_cell.angle_gamma   90.00
#
_symmetry.space_group_name_H-M   'P 1'
#
loop_
_entity.id
_entity.type
_entity.pdbx_description
1 polymer ?
#
loop_
_entity_poly.entity_id
_entity_poly.type
_entity_poly.pdbx_seq_one_letter_code
_entity_poly.pdbx_strand_id
1 'polypeptide(L)'
;MSLILVFCEETAFRLSLPEMHKTWRIGMNRIKAFGVLLAFVVLGAAAPLAAKTDEPPVLSGTEATIAPLKDENGLYHQSWSAESFLDLREDLENANAEGKRLVVVFEQRGCIYCRKFHEKVLAIKQVNDFVRNNFVMIQLNL
;
A
#
# COMPACT_ATOMS: atom_id res chain seq x y z
N MET A 1 -26.26 -10.96 6.25
CA MET A 1 -27.48 -11.19 5.44
C MET A 1 -28.15 -9.84 5.23
N SER A 2 -28.50 -9.50 3.99
CA SER A 2 -29.15 -8.25 3.52
C SER A 2 -28.23 -7.02 3.48
N LEU A 3 -27.44 -6.83 2.40
CA LEU A 3 -27.82 -6.28 1.08
C LEU A 3 -27.98 -4.75 1.13
N ILE A 4 -26.84 -4.05 1.06
CA ILE A 4 -26.75 -2.63 0.74
C ILE A 4 -26.88 -2.52 -0.78
N LEU A 5 -28.09 -2.23 -1.27
CA LEU A 5 -28.28 -1.73 -2.61
C LEU A 5 -27.90 -0.24 -2.62
N VAL A 6 -26.86 0.03 -3.41
CA VAL A 6 -26.48 1.34 -3.90
C VAL A 6 -27.67 1.93 -4.67
N PHE A 7 -28.29 2.97 -4.13
CA PHE A 7 -28.96 3.99 -4.93
C PHE A 7 -28.09 5.25 -4.84
N CYS A 8 -27.09 5.27 -5.70
CA CYS A 8 -26.50 6.50 -6.19
C CYS A 8 -27.47 7.10 -7.21
N GLU A 9 -27.40 8.41 -7.32
CA GLU A 9 -28.00 9.24 -8.36
C GLU A 9 -29.45 9.70 -8.18
N GLU A 10 -29.51 11.03 -8.00
CA GLU A 10 -30.47 11.95 -8.60
C GLU A 10 -31.72 12.38 -7.83
N THR A 11 -31.73 13.69 -7.60
CA THR A 11 -32.87 14.61 -7.43
C THR A 11 -33.42 14.88 -6.03
N ALA A 12 -33.57 16.19 -5.77
CA ALA A 12 -34.44 16.82 -4.78
C ALA A 12 -33.89 17.02 -3.34
N PHE A 13 -32.74 17.69 -3.23
CA PHE A 13 -32.48 18.54 -2.06
C PHE A 13 -33.34 19.82 -2.12
N ARG A 14 -34.63 19.68 -1.83
CA ARG A 14 -35.49 20.79 -1.42
C ARG A 14 -36.77 20.19 -0.85
N LEU A 15 -36.87 20.10 0.47
CA LEU A 15 -38.10 20.36 1.21
C LEU A 15 -37.84 20.25 2.72
N SER A 16 -38.20 21.34 3.41
CA SER A 16 -38.72 21.39 4.76
C SER A 16 -37.77 21.06 5.92
N LEU A 17 -37.38 22.09 6.68
CA LEU A 17 -37.48 22.13 8.15
C LEU A 17 -37.12 23.54 8.66
N PRO A 18 -38.11 24.44 8.84
CA PRO A 18 -37.89 25.77 9.38
C PRO A 18 -38.25 25.82 10.88
N GLU A 19 -37.54 25.15 11.79
CA GLU A 19 -37.73 25.37 13.25
C GLU A 19 -36.47 24.97 14.06
N MET A 20 -35.31 25.55 13.75
CA MET A 20 -34.05 25.30 14.53
C MET A 20 -33.43 26.58 15.11
N HIS A 21 -34.12 27.73 15.04
CA HIS A 21 -33.54 29.04 15.36
C HIS A 21 -33.81 29.57 16.79
N LYS A 22 -34.58 28.87 17.64
CA LYS A 22 -35.01 29.43 18.95
C LYS A 22 -34.15 29.01 20.15
N THR A 23 -33.34 27.98 20.06
CA THR A 23 -32.56 27.47 21.21
C THR A 23 -31.17 28.10 21.35
N TRP A 24 -30.69 28.86 20.37
CA TRP A 24 -29.30 29.37 20.37
C TRP A 24 -29.07 30.68 21.16
N ARG A 25 -30.12 31.34 21.66
CA ARG A 25 -30.01 32.70 22.24
C ARG A 25 -29.70 32.75 23.75
N ILE A 26 -29.66 31.61 24.45
CA ILE A 26 -29.60 31.58 25.92
C ILE A 26 -28.18 31.28 26.46
N GLY A 27 -27.25 30.81 25.63
CA GLY A 27 -25.92 30.34 26.06
C GLY A 27 -24.73 31.28 25.80
N MET A 28 -24.93 32.54 25.39
CA MET A 28 -23.90 33.31 24.68
C MET A 28 -23.07 34.30 25.53
N ASN A 29 -23.31 34.40 26.84
CA ASN A 29 -22.66 35.42 27.69
C ASN A 29 -21.55 34.92 28.64
N ARG A 30 -21.24 33.61 28.68
CA ARG A 30 -20.17 33.06 29.55
C ARG A 30 -18.95 32.48 28.80
N ILE A 31 -18.97 32.46 27.47
CA ILE A 31 -17.92 31.82 26.63
C ILE A 31 -16.78 32.79 26.26
N LYS A 32 -16.96 34.11 26.42
CA LYS A 32 -15.98 35.11 25.96
C LYS A 32 -14.62 35.06 26.70
N ALA A 33 -14.56 34.53 27.92
CA ALA A 33 -13.32 34.50 28.71
C ALA A 33 -12.44 33.24 28.47
N PHE A 34 -13.01 32.15 27.94
CA PHE A 34 -12.28 30.90 27.70
C PHE A 34 -11.76 30.75 26.26
N GLY A 35 -12.26 31.55 25.31
CA GLY A 35 -11.93 31.43 23.89
C GLY A 35 -10.52 31.90 23.50
N VAL A 36 -9.85 32.71 24.32
CA VAL A 36 -8.54 33.29 23.95
C VAL A 36 -7.38 32.33 24.28
N LEU A 37 -7.50 31.50 25.32
CA LEU A 37 -6.44 30.57 25.74
C LEU A 37 -6.39 29.29 24.90
N LEU A 38 -7.53 28.82 24.37
CA LEU A 38 -7.57 27.65 23.47
C LEU A 38 -7.03 27.94 22.06
N ALA A 39 -6.99 29.21 21.63
CA ALA A 39 -6.48 29.58 20.32
C ALA A 39 -4.94 29.50 20.22
N PHE A 40 -4.21 29.69 21.32
CA PHE A 40 -2.73 29.66 21.31
C PHE A 40 -2.14 28.24 21.37
N VAL A 41 -2.85 27.26 21.92
CA VAL A 41 -2.36 25.87 21.98
C VAL A 41 -2.45 25.14 20.63
N VAL A 42 -3.38 25.56 19.75
CA VAL A 42 -3.57 24.91 18.45
C VAL A 42 -2.58 25.41 17.37
N LEU A 43 -1.92 26.55 17.58
CA LEU A 43 -1.07 27.17 16.55
C LEU A 43 0.41 26.70 16.53
N GLY A 44 0.82 25.87 17.49
CA GLY A 44 2.24 25.52 17.71
C GLY A 44 2.76 24.21 17.09
N ALA A 45 1.90 23.38 16.49
CA ALA A 45 2.31 22.04 16.01
C ALA A 45 1.79 21.71 14.61
N ALA A 46 1.91 22.66 13.67
CA ALA A 46 1.80 22.37 12.25
C ALA A 46 3.21 22.21 11.65
N ALA A 47 3.94 21.18 12.10
CA ALA A 47 5.01 20.66 11.27
C ALA A 47 4.32 19.97 10.07
N PRO A 48 4.65 20.31 8.82
CA PRO A 48 4.16 19.52 7.72
C PRO A 48 4.81 18.15 7.86
N LEU A 49 4.04 17.13 8.24
CA LEU A 49 4.34 15.78 7.79
C LEU A 49 4.23 15.84 6.28
N ALA A 50 5.35 16.16 5.62
CA ALA A 50 5.56 15.83 4.23
C ALA A 50 5.57 14.29 4.15
N ALA A 51 4.40 13.68 4.21
CA ALA A 51 4.19 12.35 3.69
C ALA A 51 4.56 12.48 2.21
N LYS A 52 5.73 11.97 1.85
CA LYS A 52 6.07 11.72 0.46
C LYS A 52 4.95 10.82 -0.04
N THR A 53 4.04 11.37 -0.84
CA THR A 53 3.08 10.57 -1.56
C THR A 53 3.91 9.77 -2.54
N ASP A 54 4.31 8.59 -2.12
CA ASP A 54 4.91 7.57 -2.98
C ASP A 54 3.77 7.11 -3.90
N GLU A 55 3.51 7.90 -4.95
CA GLU A 55 2.58 7.52 -5.98
C GLU A 55 3.04 6.16 -6.53
N PRO A 56 2.16 5.14 -6.58
CA PRO A 56 2.56 3.83 -7.02
C PRO A 56 3.13 3.95 -8.44
N PRO A 57 4.30 3.38 -8.72
CA PRO A 57 4.92 3.48 -10.03
C PRO A 57 3.93 2.96 -11.08
N VAL A 58 3.45 3.86 -11.95
CA VAL A 58 2.59 3.48 -13.07
C VAL A 58 3.45 2.67 -14.02
N LEU A 59 3.12 1.39 -14.16
CA LEU A 59 3.80 0.46 -15.06
C LEU A 59 3.56 0.90 -16.51
N SER A 60 4.50 1.68 -17.06
CA SER A 60 4.45 2.12 -18.46
C SER A 60 5.02 1.01 -19.36
N GLY A 61 4.23 0.57 -20.35
CA GLY A 61 4.42 -0.69 -21.09
C GLY A 61 5.61 -0.77 -22.06
N THR A 62 6.64 0.07 -21.94
CA THR A 62 7.77 0.15 -22.89
C THR A 62 9.11 0.18 -22.17
N GLU A 63 9.34 -0.76 -21.25
CA GLU A 63 10.63 -0.90 -20.57
C GLU A 63 11.39 -2.16 -21.01
N ALA A 64 12.71 -2.11 -20.83
CA ALA A 64 13.60 -3.22 -21.11
C ALA A 64 13.18 -4.47 -20.34
N THR A 65 13.16 -5.61 -21.04
CA THR A 65 12.71 -6.88 -20.49
C THR A 65 13.88 -7.67 -19.93
N ILE A 66 13.86 -8.00 -18.65
CA ILE A 66 14.83 -8.91 -18.01
C ILE A 66 14.28 -10.34 -18.15
N ALA A 67 15.03 -11.22 -18.81
CA ALA A 67 14.62 -12.60 -19.00
C ALA A 67 14.82 -13.42 -17.71
N PRO A 68 13.82 -14.20 -17.27
CA PRO A 68 13.98 -15.12 -16.15
C PRO A 68 14.87 -16.32 -16.53
N LEU A 69 15.50 -16.92 -15.52
CA LEU A 69 16.19 -18.20 -15.65
C LEU A 69 15.21 -19.33 -15.42
N LYS A 70 15.45 -20.48 -16.04
CA LYS A 70 14.63 -21.69 -15.83
C LYS A 70 15.55 -22.86 -15.46
N ASP A 71 15.23 -23.53 -14.37
CA ASP A 71 16.00 -24.68 -13.90
C ASP A 71 15.58 -26.00 -14.60
N GLU A 72 16.30 -27.08 -14.31
CA GLU A 72 16.01 -28.42 -14.83
C GLU A 72 14.67 -28.96 -14.34
N ASN A 73 14.20 -28.48 -13.18
CA ASN A 73 12.92 -28.85 -12.59
C ASN A 73 11.73 -28.09 -13.21
N GLY A 74 12.02 -27.11 -14.06
CA GLY A 74 11.04 -26.28 -14.75
C GLY A 74 10.49 -25.12 -13.94
N LEU A 75 11.14 -24.73 -12.84
CA LEU A 75 10.84 -23.51 -12.09
C LEU A 75 11.55 -22.31 -12.71
N TYR A 76 10.92 -21.14 -12.60
CA TYR A 76 11.45 -19.88 -13.10
C TYR A 76 12.04 -19.09 -11.95
N HIS A 77 13.27 -18.61 -12.11
CA HIS A 77 14.02 -17.91 -11.07
C HIS A 77 14.55 -16.57 -11.58
N GLN A 78 14.85 -15.66 -10.67
CA GLN A 78 15.59 -14.44 -10.98
C GLN A 78 17.04 -14.63 -10.55
N SER A 79 18.00 -14.00 -11.24
CA SER A 79 19.42 -14.12 -10.86
C SER A 79 19.77 -13.53 -9.49
N TRP A 80 18.86 -12.78 -8.88
CA TRP A 80 19.02 -12.10 -7.60
C TRP A 80 18.10 -12.62 -6.50
N SER A 81 17.27 -13.65 -6.76
CA SER A 81 16.51 -14.28 -5.68
C SER A 81 17.47 -14.94 -4.69
N ALA A 82 17.17 -14.83 -3.39
CA ALA A 82 18.00 -15.39 -2.35
C ALA A 82 17.76 -16.89 -2.22
N GLU A 83 18.84 -17.64 -2.05
CA GLU A 83 18.80 -19.04 -1.64
C GLU A 83 18.67 -19.09 -0.11
N SER A 84 17.70 -19.85 0.40
CA SER A 84 17.44 -19.97 1.83
C SER A 84 17.16 -21.43 2.21
N PHE A 85 17.55 -21.80 3.44
CA PHE A 85 17.21 -23.07 4.08
C PHE A 85 15.81 -23.07 4.73
N LEU A 86 15.05 -21.99 4.52
CA LEU A 86 13.68 -21.77 4.99
C LEU A 86 13.56 -21.61 6.52
N ASP A 87 14.64 -21.19 7.19
CA ASP A 87 14.54 -20.60 8.52
C ASP A 87 14.06 -19.15 8.38
N LEU A 88 12.74 -18.99 8.29
CA LEU A 88 12.12 -17.69 8.03
C LEU A 88 12.41 -16.64 9.12
N ARG A 89 12.83 -17.06 10.32
CA ARG A 89 13.21 -16.13 11.39
C ARG A 89 14.56 -15.52 11.07
N GLU A 90 15.54 -16.35 10.76
CA GLU A 90 16.87 -15.91 10.36
C GLU A 90 16.81 -15.10 9.05
N ASP A 91 16.04 -15.55 8.06
CA ASP A 91 15.85 -14.82 6.79
C ASP A 91 15.26 -13.43 7.00
N LEU A 92 14.31 -13.30 7.93
CA LEU A 92 13.68 -12.02 8.25
C LEU A 92 14.66 -11.09 8.94
N GLU A 93 15.46 -11.61 9.87
CA GLU A 93 16.51 -10.84 10.55
C GLU A 93 17.57 -10.33 9.56
N ASN A 94 18.01 -11.19 8.63
CA ASN A 94 18.94 -10.84 7.55
C ASN A 94 18.35 -9.78 6.61
N ALA A 95 17.10 -9.94 6.17
CA ALA A 95 16.42 -8.95 5.34
C ALA A 95 16.31 -7.59 6.04
N ASN A 96 15.94 -7.59 7.33
CA ASN A 96 15.86 -6.36 8.13
C ASN A 96 17.24 -5.71 8.33
N ALA A 97 18.31 -6.49 8.49
CA ALA A 97 19.67 -5.98 8.60
C ALA A 97 20.13 -5.27 7.30
N GLU A 98 19.68 -5.75 6.13
CA GLU A 98 19.85 -5.07 4.84
C GLU A 98 18.90 -3.89 4.61
N GLY A 99 17.98 -3.62 5.55
CA GLY A 99 16.93 -2.60 5.39
C GLY A 99 15.85 -2.96 4.36
N LYS A 100 15.73 -4.24 4.01
CA LYS A 100 14.76 -4.79 3.06
C LYS A 100 13.65 -5.55 3.77
N ARG A 101 12.56 -5.83 3.06
CA ARG A 101 11.48 -6.70 3.54
C ARG A 101 11.63 -8.12 3.00
N LEU A 102 11.29 -9.12 3.80
CA LEU A 102 11.26 -10.51 3.34
C LEU A 102 9.98 -10.79 2.53
N VAL A 103 10.12 -11.40 1.35
CA VAL A 103 9.01 -11.91 0.53
C VAL A 103 9.24 -13.38 0.23
N VAL A 104 8.24 -14.19 0.51
CA VAL A 104 8.23 -15.62 0.19
C VAL A 104 7.30 -15.83 -1.00
N VAL A 105 7.85 -16.33 -2.10
CA VAL A 105 7.10 -16.66 -3.31
C VAL A 105 6.86 -18.15 -3.33
N PHE A 106 5.60 -18.55 -3.26
CA PHE A 106 5.17 -19.94 -3.33
C PHE A 106 5.02 -20.33 -4.79
N GLU A 107 5.89 -21.21 -5.27
CA GLU A 107 5.87 -21.73 -6.63
C GLU A 107 5.70 -23.24 -6.65
N GLN A 108 5.34 -23.76 -7.82
CA GLN A 108 5.22 -25.19 -8.08
C GLN A 108 5.70 -25.50 -9.49
N ARG A 109 6.17 -26.73 -9.70
CA ARG A 109 6.55 -27.22 -11.03
C ARG A 109 5.35 -27.17 -11.99
N GLY A 110 5.54 -26.53 -13.14
CA GLY A 110 4.49 -26.42 -14.17
C GLY A 110 3.42 -25.35 -13.92
N CYS A 111 3.58 -24.51 -12.90
CA CYS A 111 2.65 -23.41 -12.61
C CYS A 111 2.65 -22.34 -13.73
N ILE A 112 1.55 -22.26 -14.50
CA ILE A 112 1.44 -21.30 -15.62
C ILE A 112 1.43 -19.84 -15.18
N TYR A 113 0.97 -19.55 -13.96
CA TYR A 113 0.93 -18.21 -13.39
C TYR A 113 2.30 -17.76 -12.92
N CYS A 114 3.08 -18.68 -12.34
CA CYS A 114 4.45 -18.47 -11.93
C CYS A 114 5.32 -18.11 -13.15
N ARG A 115 5.16 -18.86 -14.26
CA ARG A 115 5.76 -18.49 -15.55
C ARG A 115 5.36 -17.08 -16.00
N LYS A 116 4.07 -16.73 -16.00
CA LYS A 116 3.60 -15.40 -16.40
C LYS A 116 4.14 -14.31 -15.48
N PHE A 117 4.22 -14.56 -14.18
CA PHE A 117 4.78 -13.63 -13.20
C PHE A 117 6.25 -13.34 -13.51
N HIS A 118 7.05 -14.37 -13.75
CA HIS A 118 8.46 -14.23 -14.11
C HIS A 118 8.68 -13.59 -15.50
N GLU A 119 7.90 -13.97 -16.51
CA GLU A 119 8.08 -13.52 -17.90
C GLU A 119 7.40 -12.19 -18.24
N LYS A 120 6.39 -11.76 -17.47
CA LYS A 120 5.57 -10.57 -17.79
C LYS A 120 5.59 -9.51 -16.70
N VAL A 121 5.66 -9.89 -15.42
CA VAL A 121 5.60 -8.93 -14.31
C VAL A 121 7.02 -8.59 -13.85
N LEU A 122 7.78 -9.59 -13.39
CA LEU A 122 9.17 -9.40 -12.97
C LEU A 122 10.12 -9.13 -14.14
N ALA A 123 9.67 -9.34 -15.37
CA ALA A 123 10.44 -9.02 -16.56
C ALA A 123 10.49 -7.50 -16.82
N ILE A 124 9.52 -6.73 -16.32
CA ILE A 124 9.49 -5.26 -16.46
C ILE A 124 10.60 -4.67 -15.59
N LYS A 125 11.52 -3.91 -16.17
CA LYS A 125 12.69 -3.36 -15.47
C LYS A 125 12.32 -2.60 -14.19
N GLN A 126 11.34 -1.69 -14.24
CA GLN A 126 10.90 -0.92 -13.07
C GLN A 126 10.41 -1.82 -11.93
N VAL A 127 9.67 -2.88 -12.25
CA VAL A 127 9.20 -3.85 -11.24
C VAL A 127 10.38 -4.66 -10.70
N ASN A 128 11.24 -5.15 -11.58
CA ASN A 128 12.40 -5.96 -11.20
C ASN A 128 13.32 -5.19 -10.25
N ASP A 129 13.68 -3.95 -10.63
CA ASP A 129 14.53 -3.07 -9.82
C ASP A 129 13.85 -2.72 -8.50
N PHE A 130 12.55 -2.44 -8.51
CA PHE A 130 11.81 -2.17 -7.27
C PHE A 130 11.82 -3.38 -6.34
N VAL A 131 11.55 -4.59 -6.85
CA VAL A 131 11.55 -5.79 -6.03
C VAL A 131 12.96 -6.07 -5.49
N ARG A 132 13.97 -6.04 -6.36
CA ARG A 132 15.37 -6.29 -6.00
C ARG A 132 15.91 -5.33 -4.94
N ASN A 133 15.54 -4.05 -5.02
CA ASN A 133 16.08 -3.03 -4.12
C ASN A 133 15.37 -2.99 -2.76
N ASN A 134 14.10 -3.40 -2.70
CA ASN A 134 13.28 -3.26 -1.49
C ASN A 134 13.01 -4.58 -0.77
N PHE A 135 13.23 -5.72 -1.43
CA PHE A 135 12.85 -7.02 -0.91
C PHE A 135 13.96 -8.06 -1.06
N VAL A 136 14.07 -8.93 -0.06
CA VAL A 136 14.74 -10.21 -0.16
C VAL A 136 13.68 -11.22 -0.57
N MET A 137 13.76 -11.70 -1.80
CA MET A 137 12.79 -12.65 -2.36
C MET A 137 13.35 -14.06 -2.26
N ILE A 138 12.68 -14.93 -1.51
CA ILE A 138 12.97 -16.37 -1.44
C ILE A 138 11.86 -17.14 -2.16
N GLN A 139 12.23 -18.21 -2.86
CA GLN A 139 11.26 -19.10 -3.50
C GLN A 139 11.07 -20.38 -2.69
N LEU A 140 9.81 -20.73 -2.46
CA LEU A 140 9.40 -21.99 -1.87
C LEU A 140 8.70 -22.83 -2.92
N ASN A 141 9.28 -23.98 -3.27
CA ASN A 141 8.67 -24.95 -4.15
C ASN A 141 7.82 -25.95 -3.34
N LEU A 142 6.51 -26.01 -3.61
CA LEU A 142 5.56 -26.94 -2.99
C LEU A 142 5.25 -28.16 -3.85
#